data_AF-A0A0F3GS84-F1
#
_entry.id   AF-A0A0F3GS84-F1
#
_cell.length_a   1.000
_cell.length_b   1.000
_cell.length_c   1.000
_cell.angle_alpha   90.00
_cell.angle_beta   90.00
_cell.angle_gamma   90.00
#
_symmetry.space_group_name_H-M   'P 1'
#
loop_
_entity.id
_entity.type
_entity.pdbx_description
1 polymer ?
#
loop_
_entity_poly.entity_id
_entity_poly.type
_entity_poly.pdbx_seq_one_letter_code
_entity_poly.pdbx_strand_id
1 'polypeptide(L)'
;MNKIKQWGIDKVQGSDKDINIKVGSYVRRIRPVVDKIVTNFALIDVIRYIKVMPEDLYASSEINVGRVKTPITKPHHPTAIGVSIMFFFEYKEVQFYEMNSPIKGYGSKMTDAVMSALPKGWKAFILMDWSGGFWRKMVKMYSNLKIM
;
A
#
# COMPACT_ATOMS: atom_id res chain seq x y z
N MET A 1 4.33 -22.64 -16.98
CA MET A 1 3.56 -21.39 -17.00
C MET A 1 3.04 -21.12 -15.59
N ASN A 2 3.54 -20.09 -14.90
CA ASN A 2 3.02 -19.75 -13.57
C ASN A 2 1.70 -18.98 -13.72
N LYS A 3 0.60 -19.56 -13.22
CA LYS A 3 -0.72 -18.94 -13.20
C LYS A 3 -0.65 -17.57 -12.51
N ILE A 4 -1.26 -16.55 -13.12
CA ILE A 4 -1.53 -15.28 -12.45
C ILE A 4 -2.45 -15.62 -11.28
N LYS A 5 -2.07 -15.23 -10.06
CA LYS A 5 -2.95 -15.32 -8.89
C LYS A 5 -4.10 -14.33 -9.16
N GLN A 6 -5.25 -14.87 -9.52
CA GLN A 6 -6.41 -14.07 -9.91
C GLN A 6 -7.06 -13.56 -8.62
N TRP A 7 -6.81 -12.29 -8.30
CA TRP A 7 -7.50 -11.63 -7.20
C TRP A 7 -8.83 -11.06 -7.70
N GLY A 8 -9.92 -11.50 -7.09
CA GLY A 8 -11.29 -11.01 -7.31
C GLY A 8 -11.84 -10.24 -6.11
N ILE A 9 -13.18 -10.22 -5.94
CA ILE A 9 -13.79 -9.91 -4.64
C ILE A 9 -13.51 -11.12 -3.74
N ASP A 10 -12.30 -11.18 -3.22
CA ASP A 10 -11.84 -12.30 -2.41
C ASP A 10 -11.92 -11.94 -0.93
N LYS A 11 -12.48 -12.85 -0.14
CA LYS A 11 -12.21 -12.88 1.29
C LYS A 11 -10.74 -13.27 1.47
N VAL A 12 -9.90 -12.30 1.84
CA VAL A 12 -8.54 -12.61 2.28
C VAL A 12 -8.65 -13.40 3.58
N GLN A 13 -7.99 -14.56 3.66
CA GLN A 13 -8.01 -15.41 4.86
C GLN A 13 -7.53 -14.58 6.08
N GLY A 14 -8.39 -14.43 7.09
CA GLY A 14 -8.15 -13.56 8.26
C GLY A 14 -8.79 -12.17 8.20
N SER A 15 -9.49 -11.82 7.11
CA SER A 15 -10.34 -10.63 7.02
C SER A 15 -11.81 -11.01 7.07
N ASP A 16 -12.53 -10.51 8.07
CA ASP A 16 -13.98 -10.71 8.22
C ASP A 16 -14.83 -9.77 7.34
N LYS A 17 -14.19 -8.89 6.58
CA LYS A 17 -14.83 -7.90 5.70
C LYS A 17 -14.62 -8.22 4.21
N ASP A 18 -15.55 -7.74 3.41
CA ASP A 18 -15.42 -7.73 1.95
C ASP A 18 -14.35 -6.72 1.53
N ILE A 19 -13.38 -7.20 0.74
CA ILE A 19 -12.29 -6.39 0.21
C ILE A 19 -12.36 -6.43 -1.31
N ASN A 20 -12.28 -5.26 -1.92
CA ASN A 20 -12.23 -5.11 -3.36
C ASN A 20 -10.77 -5.00 -3.82
N ILE A 21 -10.23 -6.09 -4.37
CA ILE A 21 -8.90 -6.10 -4.97
C ILE A 21 -9.05 -6.01 -6.49
N LYS A 22 -8.46 -4.99 -7.11
CA LYS A 22 -8.41 -4.83 -8.56
C LYS A 22 -6.99 -4.98 -9.05
N VAL A 23 -6.79 -5.86 -10.02
CA VAL A 23 -5.50 -6.04 -10.70
C VAL A 23 -5.61 -5.42 -12.08
N GLY A 24 -4.71 -4.50 -12.41
CA GLY A 24 -4.65 -3.86 -13.72
C GLY A 24 -4.37 -4.88 -14.83
N SER A 25 -4.96 -4.69 -16.01
CA SER A 25 -4.84 -5.60 -17.16
C SER A 25 -3.40 -5.84 -17.62
N TYR A 26 -2.50 -4.87 -17.38
CA TYR A 26 -1.09 -4.95 -17.74
C TYR A 26 -0.23 -5.74 -16.73
N VAL A 27 -0.80 -6.14 -15.59
CA VAL A 27 -0.08 -6.95 -14.59
C VAL A 27 0.05 -8.38 -15.09
N ARG A 28 1.21 -8.70 -15.68
CA ARG A 28 1.49 -10.04 -16.20
C ARG A 28 1.77 -11.07 -15.10
N ARG A 29 2.29 -10.61 -13.96
CA ARG A 29 2.66 -11.46 -12.81
C ARG A 29 2.67 -10.65 -11.53
N ILE A 30 2.08 -11.19 -10.48
CA ILE A 30 2.17 -10.63 -9.12
C ILE A 30 3.44 -11.18 -8.47
N ARG A 31 4.32 -10.29 -8.03
CA ARG A 31 5.57 -10.67 -7.35
C ARG A 31 5.28 -11.01 -5.88
N PRO A 32 6.04 -11.90 -5.23
CA PRO A 32 5.78 -12.29 -3.84
C PRO A 32 5.75 -11.12 -2.84
N VAL A 33 6.59 -10.10 -3.03
CA VAL A 33 6.57 -8.90 -2.18
C VAL A 33 5.24 -8.13 -2.32
N VAL A 34 4.71 -8.00 -3.53
CA VAL A 34 3.42 -7.35 -3.79
C VAL A 34 2.29 -8.15 -3.17
N ASP A 35 2.31 -9.47 -3.33
CA ASP A 35 1.33 -10.40 -2.76
C ASP A 35 1.22 -10.28 -1.22
N LYS A 36 2.37 -10.20 -0.55
CA LYS A 36 2.46 -10.02 0.90
C LYS A 36 1.94 -8.65 1.34
N ILE A 37 2.31 -7.57 0.65
CA ILE A 37 1.83 -6.23 0.99
C ILE A 37 0.32 -6.12 0.78
N VAL A 38 -0.22 -6.66 -0.31
CA VAL A 38 -1.67 -6.72 -0.56
C VAL A 38 -2.38 -7.46 0.58
N THR A 39 -1.85 -8.61 0.99
CA THR A 39 -2.40 -9.39 2.10
C THR A 39 -2.36 -8.61 3.41
N ASN A 40 -1.25 -7.94 3.72
CA ASN A 40 -1.12 -7.13 4.93
C ASN A 40 -2.07 -5.93 4.92
N PHE A 41 -2.22 -5.24 3.79
CA PHE A 41 -3.19 -4.15 3.64
C PHE A 41 -4.62 -4.63 3.83
N ALA A 42 -4.95 -5.81 3.31
CA ALA A 42 -6.27 -6.39 3.48
C ALA A 42 -6.64 -6.63 4.97
N LEU A 43 -5.65 -6.95 5.80
CA LEU A 43 -5.83 -7.16 7.24
C LEU A 43 -6.00 -5.85 8.04
N ILE A 44 -5.70 -4.68 7.47
CA ILE A 44 -5.93 -3.40 8.14
C ILE A 44 -7.44 -3.11 8.12
N ASP A 45 -8.08 -3.08 9.30
CA ASP A 45 -9.52 -3.04 9.53
C ASP A 45 -10.33 -2.03 8.67
N VAL A 46 -9.78 -0.85 8.35
CA VAL A 46 -10.47 0.16 7.53
C VAL A 46 -10.27 0.04 6.02
N ILE A 47 -9.24 -0.67 5.54
CA ILE A 47 -8.91 -0.72 4.10
C ILE A 47 -9.92 -1.60 3.36
N ARG A 48 -10.58 -1.06 2.34
CA ARG A 48 -11.61 -1.79 1.59
C ARG A 48 -11.28 -1.95 0.12
N TYR A 49 -10.40 -1.11 -0.40
CA TYR A 49 -10.08 -1.04 -1.82
C TYR A 49 -8.58 -1.13 -2.00
N ILE A 50 -8.13 -2.12 -2.77
CA ILE A 50 -6.74 -2.31 -3.14
C ILE A 50 -6.65 -2.37 -4.67
N LYS A 51 -5.72 -1.61 -5.25
CA LYS A 51 -5.48 -1.61 -6.70
C LYS A 51 -4.01 -1.93 -6.97
N VAL A 52 -3.77 -3.02 -7.67
CA VAL A 52 -2.44 -3.49 -8.08
C VAL A 52 -2.19 -3.10 -9.53
N MET A 53 -1.12 -2.35 -9.79
CA MET A 53 -0.62 -2.00 -11.11
C MET A 53 0.79 -2.60 -11.29
N PRO A 54 1.40 -2.55 -12.50
CA PRO A 54 2.71 -3.17 -12.73
C PRO A 54 3.79 -2.72 -11.74
N GLU A 55 3.81 -1.43 -11.38
CA GLU A 55 4.81 -0.83 -10.50
C GLU A 55 4.19 -0.01 -9.37
N ASP A 56 2.86 0.06 -9.27
CA ASP A 56 2.17 0.77 -8.21
C ASP A 56 1.23 -0.14 -7.42
N LEU A 57 1.06 0.18 -6.15
CA LEU A 57 0.03 -0.41 -5.31
C LEU A 57 -0.66 0.68 -4.51
N TYR A 58 -1.99 0.69 -4.60
CA TYR A 58 -2.85 1.61 -3.89
C TYR A 58 -3.72 0.82 -2.92
N ALA A 59 -3.90 1.35 -1.71
CA ALA A 59 -4.85 0.82 -0.74
C ALA A 59 -5.58 1.97 -0.05
N SER A 60 -6.89 1.85 0.14
CA SER A 60 -7.65 2.88 0.86
C SER A 60 -8.95 2.35 1.46
N SER A 61 -9.47 3.06 2.47
CA SER A 61 -10.83 2.91 2.97
C SER A 61 -11.87 3.42 1.99
N GLU A 62 -11.50 4.31 1.06
CA GLU A 62 -12.39 5.01 0.15
C GLU A 62 -11.85 5.03 -1.29
N ILE A 63 -12.74 5.23 -2.26
CA ILE A 63 -12.42 5.41 -3.68
C ILE A 63 -12.99 6.74 -4.16
N ASN A 64 -12.37 7.34 -5.17
CA ASN A 64 -12.89 8.56 -5.77
C ASN A 64 -14.28 8.35 -6.43
N VAL A 65 -15.03 9.45 -6.51
CA VAL A 65 -16.29 9.50 -7.27
C VAL A 65 -15.93 9.76 -8.73
N GLY A 66 -16.17 8.78 -9.60
CA GLY A 66 -15.89 8.91 -11.03
C GLY A 66 -15.93 7.58 -11.79
N ARG A 67 -15.80 7.67 -13.12
CA ARG A 67 -15.79 6.48 -14.01
C ARG A 67 -14.64 5.52 -13.66
N VAL A 68 -13.48 6.07 -13.29
CA VAL A 68 -12.30 5.31 -12.89
C VAL A 68 -12.18 5.30 -11.37
N LYS A 69 -12.83 4.31 -10.75
CA LYS A 69 -12.77 4.07 -9.29
C LYS A 69 -11.35 3.73 -8.85
N THR A 70 -10.68 4.67 -8.19
CA THR A 70 -9.29 4.56 -7.71
C THR A 70 -9.24 4.84 -6.21
N PRO A 71 -8.49 4.04 -5.41
CA PRO A 71 -8.33 4.29 -3.98
C PRO A 71 -7.82 5.71 -3.69
N ILE A 72 -8.39 6.38 -2.69
CA ILE A 72 -7.99 7.74 -2.31
C ILE A 72 -6.79 7.68 -1.38
N THR A 73 -5.67 8.28 -1.80
CA THR A 73 -4.39 8.29 -1.08
C THR A 73 -3.84 9.69 -0.83
N LYS A 74 -4.44 10.70 -1.46
CA LYS A 74 -3.98 12.09 -1.44
C LYS A 74 -3.94 12.65 -0.01
N PRO A 75 -2.84 13.31 0.40
CA PRO A 75 -2.73 13.94 1.71
C PRO A 75 -3.86 14.95 1.98
N HIS A 76 -4.19 15.12 3.26
CA HIS A 76 -5.20 16.05 3.78
C HIS A 76 -6.64 15.75 3.36
N HIS A 77 -6.94 14.57 2.79
CA HIS A 77 -8.32 14.16 2.59
C HIS A 77 -9.01 13.98 3.97
N PRO A 78 -10.24 14.49 4.17
CA PRO A 78 -10.85 14.58 5.50
C PRO A 78 -11.12 13.22 6.17
N THR A 79 -11.42 12.18 5.39
CA THR A 79 -11.89 10.88 5.91
C THR A 79 -11.06 9.69 5.43
N ALA A 80 -10.70 9.66 4.15
CA ALA A 80 -9.98 8.53 3.56
C ALA A 80 -8.67 8.18 4.29
N ILE A 81 -8.51 6.91 4.62
CA ILE A 81 -7.26 6.33 5.12
C ILE A 81 -6.69 5.52 3.98
N GLY A 82 -5.56 5.94 3.42
CA GLY A 82 -4.99 5.27 2.27
C GLY A 82 -3.53 5.58 2.01
N VAL A 83 -2.91 4.72 1.21
CA VAL A 83 -1.50 4.78 0.84
C VAL A 83 -1.33 4.36 -0.62
N SER A 84 -0.44 5.07 -1.33
CA SER A 84 0.09 4.64 -2.62
C SER A 84 1.59 4.42 -2.50
N ILE A 85 2.06 3.29 -3.03
CA ILE A 85 3.46 2.95 -3.08
C ILE A 85 3.88 2.60 -4.50
N MET A 86 5.11 2.95 -4.84
CA MET A 86 5.76 2.64 -6.11
C MET A 86 6.87 1.62 -5.89
N PHE A 87 7.02 0.66 -6.79
CA PHE A 87 8.05 -0.36 -6.75
C PHE A 87 9.10 -0.09 -7.83
N PHE A 88 10.36 -0.07 -7.40
CA PHE A 88 11.50 -0.08 -8.30
C PHE A 88 12.21 -1.42 -8.16
N PHE A 89 11.68 -2.44 -8.86
CA PHE A 89 12.07 -3.83 -8.66
C PHE A 89 13.55 -4.10 -8.96
N GLU A 90 14.12 -3.40 -9.94
CA GLU A 90 15.52 -3.54 -10.33
C GLU A 90 16.47 -3.08 -9.21
N TYR A 91 16.07 -2.05 -8.47
CA TYR A 91 16.84 -1.49 -7.36
C TYR A 91 16.47 -2.10 -5.99
N LYS A 92 15.43 -2.95 -5.94
CA LYS A 92 14.85 -3.51 -4.70
C LYS A 92 14.36 -2.40 -3.76
N GLU A 93 13.65 -1.44 -4.32
CA GLU A 93 13.17 -0.27 -3.59
C GLU A 93 11.66 -0.17 -3.66
N VAL A 94 11.08 0.34 -2.57
CA VAL A 94 9.70 0.80 -2.53
C VAL A 94 9.68 2.27 -2.12
N GLN A 95 8.83 3.06 -2.74
CA GLN A 95 8.64 4.45 -2.35
C GLN A 95 7.22 4.64 -1.86
N PHE A 96 7.06 5.28 -0.70
CA PHE A 96 5.78 5.84 -0.29
C PHE A 96 5.55 7.12 -1.07
N TYR A 97 4.62 7.08 -2.03
CA TYR A 97 4.34 8.21 -2.91
C TYR A 97 3.32 9.17 -2.28
N GLU A 98 2.19 8.63 -1.82
CA GLU A 98 1.21 9.37 -1.04
C GLU A 98 0.73 8.55 0.14
N MET A 99 0.33 9.24 1.21
CA MET A 99 -0.41 8.64 2.30
C MET A 99 -1.30 9.67 2.97
N ASN A 100 -2.49 9.23 3.37
CA ASN A 100 -3.41 10.00 4.17
C ASN A 100 -3.98 9.16 5.31
N SER A 101 -4.07 9.77 6.49
CA SER A 101 -4.59 9.11 7.69
C SER A 101 -5.12 10.17 8.66
N PRO A 102 -6.38 10.60 8.53
CA PRO A 102 -6.98 11.58 9.45
C PRO A 102 -7.18 11.00 10.85
N ILE A 103 -7.24 9.67 10.98
CA ILE A 103 -7.31 8.97 12.26
C ILE A 103 -5.91 8.48 12.66
N LYS A 104 -5.49 8.80 13.88
CA LYS A 104 -4.18 8.41 14.43
C LYS A 104 -4.01 6.89 14.44
N GLY A 105 -2.80 6.43 14.10
CA GLY A 105 -2.41 5.01 14.17
C GLY A 105 -2.48 4.28 12.83
N TYR A 106 -3.37 4.67 11.91
CA TYR A 106 -3.46 3.98 10.62
C TYR A 106 -2.28 4.25 9.69
N GLY A 107 -1.66 5.43 9.73
CA GLY A 107 -0.40 5.69 9.03
C GLY A 107 0.71 4.69 9.43
N SER A 108 0.83 4.40 10.73
CA SER A 108 1.77 3.38 11.22
C SER A 108 1.37 1.98 10.74
N LYS A 109 0.09 1.57 10.89
CA LYS A 109 -0.40 0.27 10.39
C LYS A 109 -0.10 0.07 8.90
N MET A 110 -0.33 1.09 8.07
CA MET A 110 -0.04 1.03 6.62
C MET A 110 1.47 0.95 6.36
N THR A 111 2.28 1.69 7.10
CA THR A 111 3.74 1.60 6.96
C THR A 111 4.24 0.21 7.38
N ASP A 112 3.79 -0.31 8.52
CA ASP A 112 4.16 -1.61 9.06
C ASP A 112 3.76 -2.74 8.10
N ALA A 113 2.58 -2.64 7.48
CA ALA A 113 2.11 -3.58 6.46
C ALA A 113 3.06 -3.66 5.25
N VAL A 114 3.65 -2.55 4.83
CA VAL A 114 4.66 -2.53 3.78
C VAL A 114 5.99 -3.07 4.31
N MET A 115 6.51 -2.50 5.40
CA MET A 115 7.85 -2.78 5.89
C MET A 115 8.06 -4.24 6.30
N SER A 116 7.05 -4.87 6.92
CA SER A 116 7.09 -6.29 7.31
C SER A 116 7.08 -7.27 6.12
N ALA A 117 6.63 -6.83 4.95
CA ALA A 117 6.59 -7.65 3.74
C ALA A 117 7.87 -7.55 2.89
N LEU A 118 8.71 -6.56 3.15
CA LEU A 118 9.93 -6.33 2.36
C LEU A 118 10.96 -7.43 2.58
N PRO A 119 11.46 -8.07 1.51
CA PRO A 119 12.56 -9.03 1.62
C PRO A 119 13.85 -8.38 2.13
N LYS A 120 14.77 -9.20 2.66
CA LYS A 120 16.10 -8.73 3.07
C LYS A 120 16.80 -7.98 1.92
N GLY A 121 17.41 -6.85 2.24
CA GLY A 121 18.12 -5.99 1.29
C GLY A 121 17.26 -5.00 0.53
N TRP A 122 15.92 -5.03 0.71
CA TRP A 122 15.05 -4.00 0.20
C TRP A 122 15.10 -2.73 1.04
N LYS A 123 14.95 -1.58 0.38
CA LYS A 123 14.87 -0.26 1.00
C LYS A 123 13.51 0.38 0.73
N ALA A 124 13.09 1.22 1.66
CA ALA A 124 11.89 2.03 1.52
C ALA A 124 12.24 3.52 1.60
N PHE A 125 11.60 4.33 0.77
CA PHE A 125 11.90 5.75 0.65
C PHE A 125 10.65 6.63 0.79
N ILE A 126 10.86 7.83 1.34
CA ILE A 126 9.91 8.93 1.36
C ILE A 126 10.60 10.10 0.66
N LEU A 127 10.10 10.52 -0.51
CA LEU A 127 10.64 11.69 -1.21
C LEU A 127 10.11 13.01 -0.68
N MET A 128 8.90 13.02 -0.12
CA MET A 128 8.24 14.23 0.35
C MET A 128 7.52 13.98 1.68
N ASP A 129 7.95 14.67 2.74
CA ASP A 129 7.31 14.60 4.06
C ASP A 129 6.31 15.76 4.25
N TRP A 130 5.04 15.50 3.96
CA TRP A 130 3.93 16.42 4.23
C TRP A 130 3.17 16.05 5.51
N SER A 131 3.76 15.19 6.32
CA SER A 131 3.07 14.50 7.43
C SER A 131 3.23 15.19 8.78
N GLY A 132 3.90 16.35 8.83
CA GLY A 132 4.17 17.06 10.08
C GLY A 132 5.09 16.28 11.02
N GLY A 133 6.02 15.49 10.49
CA GLY A 133 7.02 14.74 11.26
C GLY A 133 6.62 13.31 11.63
N PHE A 134 5.54 12.76 11.07
CA PHE A 134 5.23 11.34 11.20
C PHE A 134 6.36 10.47 10.61
N TRP A 135 6.86 10.81 9.43
CA TRP A 135 7.94 10.03 8.81
C TRP A 135 9.24 10.03 9.61
N ARG A 136 9.55 11.14 10.31
CA ARG A 136 10.68 11.23 11.24
C ARG A 136 10.59 10.23 12.40
N LYS A 137 9.38 9.83 12.80
CA LYS A 137 9.17 8.76 13.79
C LYS A 137 9.35 7.39 13.14
N MET A 138 8.79 7.18 11.96
CA MET A 138 8.87 5.89 11.26
C MET A 138 10.30 5.47 10.91
N VAL A 139 11.15 6.41 10.46
CA VAL A 139 12.57 6.10 10.15
C VAL A 139 13.40 5.69 11.36
N LYS A 140 12.95 6.00 12.59
CA LYS A 140 13.61 5.54 13.82
C LYS A 140 13.25 4.09 14.13
N MET A 141 12.09 3.62 13.68
CA MET A 141 11.62 2.25 13.91
C MET A 141 12.11 1.27 12.82
N TYR A 142 12.36 1.77 11.62
CA TYR A 142 12.73 0.97 10.46
C TYR A 142 14.09 1.38 9.90
N SER A 143 15.11 0.56 10.09
CA SER A 143 16.49 0.87 9.65
C SER A 143 16.65 1.02 8.14
N ASN A 144 15.81 0.33 7.37
CA ASN A 144 15.77 0.34 5.91
C ASN A 144 14.75 1.33 5.32
N LEU A 145 14.12 2.16 6.14
CA LEU A 145 13.28 3.29 5.71
C LEU A 145 14.10 4.59 5.75
N LYS A 146 14.07 5.38 4.68
CA LYS A 146 14.81 6.64 4.57
C LYS A 146 13.92 7.76 4.05
N ILE A 147 14.12 8.97 4.57
CA ILE A 147 13.62 10.20 3.95
C ILE A 147 14.75 10.69 3.06
N MET A 148 14.43 11.02 1.81
CA MET A 148 15.36 11.63 0.85
C MET A 148 15.12 13.13 0.75
#